data_AF-A0A9E7K030-F1
#
_entry.id   AF-A0A9E7K030-F1
#
_cell.length_a   1.000
_cell.length_b   1.000
_cell.length_c   1.000
_cell.angle_alpha   90.00
_cell.angle_beta   90.00
_cell.angle_gamma   90.00
#
_symmetry.space_group_name_H-M   'P 1'
#
loop_
_entity.id
_entity.type
_entity.pdbx_description
1 polymer ?
#
loop_
_entity_poly.entity_id
_entity_poly.type
_entity_poly.pdbx_seq_one_letter_code
_entity_poly.pdbx_strand_id
1 'polypeptide(L)'
;MSGPTYYKGWYHLFYQYNPDSAVWGNITWGHAVSRDLVHWLYLPLAVVPDRWYDANGVWTGSATTLPDGRLVMIYTGATMESVQVQNLAFPADPDDPLLVHWVKSEYNPVIVPPSGIGLKDFRDPTTAWYVPTDSAWRVAIGSKNDSQHHAGVVLVYRTTDFVSYELLPGVLHSVTGTGMWECVDFYPVSTESAVGLDTSAASGPGVKHVLKASMDDNKHDYYAIGTYAAASNSWVPADPEKDVGIGLRYDYGKYYASKTFYDPVKERRVLWGWIGETDSERTDLRKGWASLQTVPRTVLFDQKTGRNLLQWPVEEVESLRLSSQEFSNISITAGSVVPLDIGKATQLDIVAEFSVDEAALAGAIGADVGYNCSTSRGAAQRGVIGPFGLLVLADEDLSEQTAVYFYVARATDGSLSTHFCHDELRHARIFLFLYLSFMIHELHNH
;
A
#
# COMPACT_ATOMS: atom_id res chain seq x y z
N MET A 1 -7.70 -5.40 1.53
CA MET A 1 -7.23 -5.36 2.92
C MET A 1 -8.25 -4.65 3.78
N SER A 2 -8.48 -5.04 5.04
CA SER A 2 -9.58 -4.50 5.84
C SER A 2 -9.11 -3.96 7.20
N GLY A 3 -9.46 -2.71 7.51
CA GLY A 3 -9.42 -2.12 8.86
C GLY A 3 -8.23 -2.39 9.78
N PRO A 4 -6.95 -2.27 9.33
CA PRO A 4 -5.82 -2.36 10.26
C PRO A 4 -5.93 -1.26 11.33
N THR A 5 -5.65 -1.58 12.60
CA THR A 5 -5.77 -0.62 13.70
C THR A 5 -4.94 -1.05 14.92
N TYR A 6 -4.68 -0.11 15.83
CA TYR A 6 -4.18 -0.40 17.17
C TYR A 6 -5.30 -0.25 18.20
N TYR A 7 -5.49 -1.25 19.05
CA TYR A 7 -6.52 -1.26 20.08
C TYR A 7 -6.02 -1.93 21.36
N LYS A 8 -6.11 -1.23 22.50
CA LYS A 8 -5.84 -1.75 23.85
C LYS A 8 -4.62 -2.68 23.98
N GLY A 9 -3.47 -2.29 23.42
CA GLY A 9 -2.22 -3.08 23.51
C GLY A 9 -1.92 -3.99 22.32
N TRP A 10 -2.84 -4.10 21.35
CA TRP A 10 -2.73 -5.01 20.23
C TRP A 10 -2.86 -4.27 18.89
N TYR A 11 -2.06 -4.68 17.92
CA TYR A 11 -2.28 -4.40 16.52
C TYR A 11 -3.25 -5.43 15.96
N HIS A 12 -4.30 -4.98 15.30
CA HIS A 12 -5.30 -5.81 14.64
C HIS A 12 -5.12 -5.70 13.14
N LEU A 13 -5.12 -6.84 12.46
CA LEU A 13 -5.17 -6.94 11.01
C LEU A 13 -6.42 -7.72 10.62
N PHE A 14 -7.26 -7.11 9.80
CA PHE A 14 -8.36 -7.80 9.13
C PHE A 14 -8.06 -7.89 7.63
N TYR A 15 -8.55 -8.95 7.01
CA TYR A 15 -8.26 -9.22 5.61
C TYR A 15 -9.41 -9.97 4.95
N GLN A 16 -9.67 -9.64 3.69
CA GLN A 16 -10.58 -10.45 2.87
C GLN A 16 -10.03 -11.88 2.80
N TYR A 17 -10.86 -12.83 3.17
CA TYR A 17 -10.52 -14.24 3.25
C TYR A 17 -11.66 -15.07 2.65
N ASN A 18 -11.31 -16.17 1.98
CA ASN A 18 -12.27 -17.19 1.59
C ASN A 18 -12.04 -18.42 2.48
N PRO A 19 -12.99 -18.78 3.36
CA PRO A 19 -12.83 -19.92 4.26
C PRO A 19 -12.90 -21.28 3.53
N ASP A 20 -13.43 -21.30 2.31
CA ASP A 20 -13.76 -22.53 1.59
C ASP A 20 -12.84 -22.80 0.39
N SER A 21 -11.96 -21.85 0.02
CA SER A 21 -11.10 -22.00 -1.16
C SER A 21 -9.87 -21.10 -1.16
N ALA A 22 -8.89 -21.46 -1.99
CA ALA A 22 -7.72 -20.64 -2.31
C ALA A 22 -7.99 -19.57 -3.39
N VAL A 23 -9.21 -19.51 -3.93
CA VAL A 23 -9.61 -18.55 -4.98
C VAL A 23 -10.65 -17.57 -4.45
N TRP A 24 -10.75 -16.40 -5.06
CA TRP A 24 -11.67 -15.36 -4.60
C TRP A 24 -13.14 -15.80 -4.71
N GLY A 25 -13.90 -15.61 -3.63
CA GLY A 25 -15.30 -15.98 -3.50
C GLY A 25 -15.70 -16.09 -2.02
N ASN A 26 -16.99 -16.04 -1.70
CA ASN A 26 -17.52 -16.14 -0.32
C ASN A 26 -16.74 -15.30 0.71
N ILE A 27 -16.46 -14.03 0.37
CA ILE A 27 -15.49 -13.23 1.13
C ILE A 27 -16.04 -12.90 2.52
N THR A 28 -15.19 -13.16 3.52
CA THR A 28 -15.34 -12.80 4.93
C THR A 28 -14.14 -11.99 5.40
N TRP A 29 -14.18 -11.44 6.60
CA TRP A 29 -13.01 -10.85 7.25
C TRP A 29 -12.33 -11.87 8.17
N GLY A 30 -11.16 -12.35 7.74
CA GLY A 30 -10.20 -12.98 8.64
C GLY A 30 -9.64 -11.95 9.63
N HIS A 31 -9.16 -12.42 10.78
CA HIS A 31 -8.68 -11.56 11.87
C HIS A 31 -7.44 -12.16 12.50
N ALA A 32 -6.39 -11.36 12.61
CA ALA A 32 -5.20 -11.68 13.37
C ALA A 32 -4.78 -10.49 14.24
N VAL A 33 -4.11 -10.78 15.36
CA VAL A 33 -3.59 -9.77 16.28
C VAL A 33 -2.10 -9.97 16.54
N SER A 34 -1.40 -8.88 16.80
CA SER A 34 0.03 -8.87 17.08
C SER A 34 0.37 -7.82 18.12
N ARG A 35 1.51 -7.98 18.81
CA ARG A 35 2.09 -6.94 19.69
C ARG A 35 3.27 -6.21 19.06
N ASP A 36 3.76 -6.68 17.92
CA ASP A 36 4.98 -6.20 17.27
C ASP A 36 4.85 -6.10 15.75
N LEU A 37 3.66 -6.29 15.17
CA LEU A 37 3.38 -6.32 13.74
C LEU A 37 4.11 -7.45 12.96
N VAL A 38 4.79 -8.35 13.65
CA VAL A 38 5.60 -9.42 13.05
C VAL A 38 5.07 -10.80 13.42
N HIS A 39 4.80 -11.03 14.70
CA HIS A 39 4.27 -12.30 15.21
C HIS A 39 2.76 -12.19 15.39
N TRP A 40 2.01 -13.04 14.68
CA TRP A 40 0.56 -12.95 14.58
C TRP A 40 -0.13 -14.14 15.24
N LEU A 41 -1.15 -13.85 16.05
CA LEU A 41 -2.12 -14.82 16.53
C LEU A 41 -3.38 -14.71 15.67
N TYR A 42 -3.71 -15.78 14.96
CA TYR A 42 -4.97 -15.88 14.21
C TYR A 42 -6.15 -16.09 15.16
N LEU A 43 -7.20 -15.31 14.94
CA LEU A 43 -8.45 -15.34 15.70
C LEU A 43 -9.59 -15.88 14.81
N PRO A 44 -10.76 -16.18 15.38
CA PRO A 44 -11.96 -16.47 14.60
C PRO A 44 -12.28 -15.37 13.59
N LEU A 45 -13.08 -15.71 12.57
CA LEU A 45 -13.56 -14.74 11.58
C LEU A 45 -14.31 -13.60 12.27
N ALA A 46 -13.96 -12.36 11.94
CA ALA A 46 -14.53 -11.18 12.60
C ALA A 46 -15.91 -10.82 12.04
N VAL A 47 -16.03 -10.67 10.71
CA VAL A 47 -17.26 -10.24 10.04
C VAL A 47 -17.55 -11.18 8.87
N VAL A 48 -18.64 -11.95 8.98
CA VAL A 48 -19.05 -13.01 8.04
C VAL A 48 -20.28 -12.62 7.24
N PRO A 49 -20.52 -13.14 6.03
CA PRO A 49 -21.76 -12.88 5.28
C PRO A 49 -22.94 -13.63 5.91
N ASP A 50 -23.83 -12.92 6.60
CA ASP A 50 -24.96 -13.52 7.34
C ASP A 50 -26.25 -12.67 7.32
N ARG A 51 -26.25 -11.56 6.57
CA ARG A 51 -27.41 -10.67 6.38
C ARG A 51 -27.66 -10.42 4.90
N TRP A 52 -28.87 -9.97 4.57
CA TRP A 52 -29.26 -9.70 3.18
C TRP A 52 -28.38 -8.65 2.48
N TYR A 53 -27.84 -7.69 3.24
CA TYR A 53 -27.01 -6.60 2.73
C TYR A 53 -25.54 -6.98 2.49
N ASP A 54 -25.12 -8.18 2.91
CA ASP A 54 -23.78 -8.71 2.66
C ASP A 54 -23.80 -10.21 2.31
N ALA A 55 -24.94 -10.71 1.84
CA ALA A 55 -25.16 -12.12 1.53
C ALA A 55 -24.17 -12.67 0.49
N ASN A 56 -23.68 -11.83 -0.42
CA ASN A 56 -22.69 -12.21 -1.43
C ASN A 56 -21.24 -11.86 -1.03
N GLY A 57 -21.02 -11.36 0.18
CA GLY A 57 -19.68 -11.15 0.75
C GLY A 57 -19.53 -9.87 1.56
N VAL A 58 -18.57 -9.94 2.48
CA VAL A 58 -18.09 -8.83 3.34
C VAL A 58 -16.78 -8.32 2.76
N TRP A 59 -16.86 -7.29 1.92
CA TRP A 59 -15.72 -6.74 1.18
C TRP A 59 -14.92 -5.75 2.03
N THR A 60 -13.95 -5.07 1.43
CA THR A 60 -13.02 -4.17 2.12
C THR A 60 -13.75 -3.07 2.91
N GLY A 61 -13.10 -2.64 3.99
CA GLY A 61 -13.53 -1.56 4.85
C GLY A 61 -12.40 -1.05 5.71
N SER A 62 -12.71 -0.15 6.63
CA SER A 62 -11.74 0.49 7.51
C SER A 62 -12.27 0.59 8.94
N ALA A 63 -11.34 0.74 9.89
CA ALA A 63 -11.65 0.90 11.30
C ALA A 63 -11.37 2.34 11.73
N THR A 64 -12.24 2.92 12.56
CA THR A 64 -12.08 4.25 13.15
C THR A 64 -12.19 4.14 14.67
N THR A 65 -11.15 4.57 15.38
CA THR A 65 -11.18 4.70 16.83
C THR A 65 -11.68 6.11 17.18
N LEU A 66 -12.76 6.19 17.96
CA LEU A 66 -13.35 7.44 18.42
C LEU A 66 -12.59 7.97 19.65
N PRO A 67 -12.70 9.28 19.97
CA PRO A 67 -12.04 9.87 21.14
C PRO A 67 -12.40 9.24 22.49
N ASP A 68 -13.58 8.62 22.58
CA ASP A 68 -14.04 7.89 23.77
C ASP A 68 -13.54 6.43 23.84
N GLY A 69 -12.68 6.02 22.90
CA GLY A 69 -12.11 4.68 22.82
C GLY A 69 -13.01 3.63 22.15
N ARG A 70 -14.20 4.00 21.67
CA ARG A 70 -15.02 3.08 20.86
C ARG A 70 -14.39 2.86 19.49
N LEU A 71 -14.50 1.64 18.99
CA LEU A 71 -14.05 1.27 17.65
C LEU A 71 -15.26 1.06 16.74
N VAL A 72 -15.27 1.71 15.58
CA VAL A 72 -16.30 1.58 14.56
C VAL A 72 -15.68 1.03 13.29
N MET A 73 -16.22 -0.07 12.77
CA MET A 73 -15.88 -0.56 11.44
C MET A 73 -16.96 -0.17 10.46
N ILE A 74 -16.54 0.37 9.32
CA ILE A 74 -17.38 0.55 8.15
C ILE A 74 -16.82 -0.31 7.02
N TYR A 75 -17.67 -1.08 6.33
CA TYR A 75 -17.27 -2.01 5.28
C TYR A 75 -18.28 -2.07 4.16
N THR A 76 -17.85 -2.50 2.97
CA THR A 76 -18.77 -2.76 1.86
C THR A 76 -19.34 -4.17 1.96
N GLY A 77 -20.67 -4.30 2.00
CA GLY A 77 -21.36 -5.56 1.76
C GLY A 77 -21.84 -5.67 0.32
N ALA A 78 -21.81 -6.89 -0.21
CA ALA A 78 -22.46 -7.23 -1.47
C ALA A 78 -23.83 -7.85 -1.19
N THR A 79 -24.93 -7.18 -1.59
CA THR A 79 -26.28 -7.71 -1.43
C THR A 79 -26.52 -8.93 -2.33
N MET A 80 -27.65 -9.63 -2.16
CA MET A 80 -28.06 -10.73 -3.04
C MET A 80 -28.11 -10.33 -4.53
N GLU A 81 -28.53 -9.10 -4.83
CA GLU A 81 -28.57 -8.52 -6.18
C GLU A 81 -27.20 -7.98 -6.63
N SER A 82 -26.13 -8.25 -5.87
CA SER A 82 -24.78 -7.76 -6.08
C SER A 82 -24.65 -6.23 -6.06
N VAL A 83 -25.50 -5.56 -5.27
CA VAL A 83 -25.36 -4.12 -5.00
C VAL A 83 -24.33 -3.93 -3.89
N GLN A 84 -23.38 -3.01 -4.10
CA GLN A 84 -22.40 -2.63 -3.10
C GLN A 84 -23.00 -1.57 -2.17
N VAL A 85 -23.10 -1.88 -0.88
CA VAL A 85 -23.67 -1.01 0.16
C VAL A 85 -22.71 -0.92 1.35
N GLN A 86 -22.74 0.16 2.11
CA GLN A 86 -21.85 0.32 3.27
C GLN A 86 -22.57 -0.03 4.56
N ASN A 87 -21.91 -0.83 5.38
CA ASN A 87 -22.42 -1.45 6.58
C ASN A 87 -21.48 -1.17 7.75
N LEU A 88 -22.03 -1.18 8.96
CA LEU A 88 -21.30 -1.01 10.21
C LEU A 88 -21.19 -2.31 10.98
N ALA A 89 -20.05 -2.49 11.62
CA ALA A 89 -19.84 -3.49 12.66
C ALA A 89 -19.11 -2.86 13.85
N PHE A 90 -19.40 -3.37 15.04
CA PHE A 90 -18.82 -2.93 16.31
C PHE A 90 -18.33 -4.13 17.10
N PRO A 91 -17.31 -3.97 17.97
CA PRO A 91 -16.98 -4.99 18.95
C PRO A 91 -18.20 -5.34 19.81
N ALA A 92 -18.47 -6.63 20.00
CA ALA A 92 -19.53 -7.10 20.89
C ALA A 92 -19.20 -6.78 22.35
N ASP A 93 -17.92 -6.84 22.70
CA ASP A 93 -17.36 -6.42 23.98
C ASP A 93 -16.21 -5.44 23.71
N PRO A 94 -16.42 -4.12 23.91
CA PRO A 94 -15.35 -3.13 23.78
C PRO A 94 -14.21 -3.33 24.79
N ASP A 95 -14.41 -4.08 25.87
CA ASP A 95 -13.39 -4.37 26.88
C ASP A 95 -12.50 -5.57 26.55
N ASP A 96 -12.88 -6.38 25.56
CA ASP A 96 -12.02 -7.42 25.01
C ASP A 96 -10.88 -6.79 24.17
N PRO A 97 -9.62 -6.86 24.61
CA PRO A 97 -8.50 -6.30 23.85
C PRO A 97 -8.23 -7.05 22.55
N LEU A 98 -8.74 -8.28 22.39
CA LEU A 98 -8.55 -9.09 21.19
C LEU A 98 -9.67 -8.89 20.16
N LEU A 99 -10.79 -8.26 20.54
CA LEU A 99 -11.93 -7.97 19.68
C LEU A 99 -12.46 -9.20 18.93
N VAL A 100 -12.63 -10.32 19.64
CA VAL A 100 -12.94 -11.62 19.02
C VAL A 100 -14.34 -11.65 18.40
N HIS A 101 -15.30 -10.94 18.99
CA HIS A 101 -16.70 -10.96 18.58
C HIS A 101 -17.16 -9.60 18.10
N TRP A 102 -17.91 -9.59 17.00
CA TRP A 102 -18.43 -8.39 16.36
C TRP A 102 -19.95 -8.47 16.17
N VAL A 103 -20.62 -7.33 16.30
CA VAL A 103 -22.05 -7.18 16.08
C VAL A 103 -22.26 -6.17 14.95
N LYS A 104 -23.08 -6.55 13.97
CA LYS A 104 -23.48 -5.66 12.88
C LYS A 104 -24.61 -4.75 13.33
N SER A 105 -24.56 -3.49 12.88
CA SER A 105 -25.62 -2.53 13.17
C SER A 105 -26.97 -3.00 12.63
N GLU A 106 -28.03 -2.74 13.40
CA GLU A 106 -29.42 -2.92 12.98
C GLU A 106 -29.86 -1.90 11.92
N TYR A 107 -29.12 -0.80 11.77
CA TYR A 107 -29.35 0.24 10.76
C TYR A 107 -28.71 -0.07 9.40
N ASN A 108 -28.06 -1.22 9.24
CA ASN A 108 -27.41 -1.58 7.98
C ASN A 108 -28.42 -1.88 6.85
N PRO A 109 -28.11 -1.49 5.60
CA PRO A 109 -26.97 -0.66 5.20
C PRO A 109 -27.17 0.83 5.54
N VAL A 110 -26.10 1.48 5.99
CA VAL A 110 -26.11 2.89 6.39
C VAL A 110 -25.80 3.86 5.24
N ILE A 111 -25.19 3.36 4.17
CA ILE A 111 -24.96 4.13 2.94
C ILE A 111 -25.22 3.23 1.73
N VAL A 112 -25.98 3.73 0.76
CA VAL A 112 -26.25 3.06 -0.52
C VAL A 112 -25.65 3.88 -1.68
N PRO A 113 -25.42 3.27 -2.87
CA PRO A 113 -24.92 4.00 -4.02
C PRO A 113 -25.84 5.20 -4.34
N PRO A 114 -25.30 6.43 -4.42
CA PRO A 114 -26.11 7.61 -4.72
C PRO A 114 -26.50 7.63 -6.20
N SER A 115 -27.46 8.50 -6.56
CA SER A 115 -27.86 8.67 -7.95
C SER A 115 -26.67 9.03 -8.84
N GLY A 116 -26.59 8.40 -10.02
CA GLY A 116 -25.48 8.57 -10.97
C GLY A 116 -24.28 7.66 -10.73
N ILE A 117 -24.24 6.92 -9.61
CA ILE A 117 -23.20 5.93 -9.33
C ILE A 117 -23.72 4.52 -9.62
N GLY A 118 -22.88 3.70 -10.26
CA GLY A 118 -23.21 2.31 -10.57
C GLY A 118 -23.36 1.45 -9.32
N LEU A 119 -24.31 0.52 -9.33
CA LEU A 119 -24.59 -0.36 -8.19
C LEU A 119 -23.39 -1.26 -7.80
N LYS A 120 -22.41 -1.43 -8.71
CA LYS A 120 -21.20 -2.25 -8.53
C LYS A 120 -19.92 -1.41 -8.51
N ASP A 121 -20.06 -0.09 -8.40
CA ASP A 121 -18.95 0.87 -8.50
C ASP A 121 -18.90 1.79 -7.26
N PHE A 122 -19.19 1.26 -6.07
CA PHE A 122 -19.31 2.03 -4.84
C PHE A 122 -18.83 1.24 -3.63
N ARG A 123 -17.54 1.32 -3.30
CA ARG A 123 -16.93 0.45 -2.29
C ARG A 123 -15.73 1.02 -1.57
N ASP A 124 -15.32 0.28 -0.54
CA ASP A 124 -14.08 0.42 0.21
C ASP A 124 -13.99 1.72 1.03
N PRO A 125 -14.91 1.91 2.00
CA PRO A 125 -14.95 3.10 2.83
C PRO A 125 -13.65 3.28 3.63
N THR A 126 -13.16 4.52 3.71
CA THR A 126 -11.91 4.87 4.41
C THR A 126 -12.07 4.87 5.92
N THR A 127 -10.94 4.95 6.64
CA THR A 127 -10.95 5.40 8.03
C THR A 127 -11.55 6.81 8.06
N ALA A 128 -12.40 7.09 9.05
CA ALA A 128 -13.03 8.39 9.17
C ALA A 128 -12.06 9.41 9.77
N TRP A 129 -12.20 10.68 9.41
CA TRP A 129 -11.50 11.79 10.05
C TRP A 129 -12.48 12.82 10.59
N TYR A 130 -12.14 13.40 11.74
CA TYR A 130 -12.96 14.42 12.38
C TYR A 130 -12.60 15.82 11.86
N VAL A 131 -13.61 16.63 11.56
CA VAL A 131 -13.45 18.04 11.17
C VAL A 131 -13.99 18.92 12.29
N PRO A 132 -13.11 19.53 13.13
CA PRO A 132 -13.55 20.29 14.31
C PRO A 132 -14.46 21.47 13.99
N THR A 133 -14.24 22.15 12.85
CA THR A 133 -15.02 23.32 12.45
C THR A 133 -16.50 23.03 12.15
N ASP A 134 -16.84 21.78 11.85
CA ASP A 134 -18.22 21.31 11.62
C ASP A 134 -18.67 20.33 12.72
N SER A 135 -17.82 20.06 13.71
CA SER A 135 -18.07 19.09 14.77
C SER A 135 -18.57 17.72 14.25
N ALA A 136 -18.06 17.28 13.11
CA ALA A 136 -18.56 16.10 12.40
C ALA A 136 -17.42 15.30 11.76
N TRP A 137 -17.68 14.02 11.56
CA TRP A 137 -16.80 13.09 10.88
C TRP A 137 -17.00 13.12 9.37
N ARG A 138 -15.98 12.65 8.67
CA ARG A 138 -15.98 12.43 7.23
C ARG A 138 -15.53 11.00 6.94
N VAL A 139 -16.17 10.36 5.97
CA VAL A 139 -15.76 9.07 5.41
C VAL A 139 -15.72 9.22 3.89
N ALA A 140 -14.62 8.79 3.27
CA ALA A 140 -14.50 8.74 1.82
C ALA A 140 -14.82 7.35 1.28
N ILE A 141 -15.37 7.29 0.07
CA ILE A 141 -15.69 6.04 -0.63
C ILE A 141 -15.24 6.16 -2.08
N GLY A 142 -14.56 5.13 -2.56
CA GLY A 142 -14.09 5.03 -3.94
C GLY A 142 -15.21 4.66 -4.90
N SER A 143 -15.18 5.26 -6.08
CA SER A 143 -16.18 5.08 -7.13
C SER A 143 -15.60 5.44 -8.50
N LYS A 144 -16.40 5.26 -9.55
CA LYS A 144 -16.18 5.90 -10.86
C LYS A 144 -17.40 6.68 -11.33
N ASN A 145 -17.18 7.52 -12.32
CA ASN A 145 -18.20 8.24 -13.06
C ASN A 145 -17.97 8.06 -14.58
N ASP A 146 -18.66 7.08 -15.16
CA ASP A 146 -18.55 6.78 -16.60
C ASP A 146 -19.10 7.90 -17.49
N SER A 147 -20.01 8.73 -16.97
CA SER A 147 -20.53 9.90 -17.71
C SER A 147 -19.49 11.02 -17.89
N GLN A 148 -18.40 10.97 -17.11
CA GLN A 148 -17.30 11.93 -17.15
C GLN A 148 -16.00 11.25 -17.57
N HIS A 149 -15.96 10.73 -18.81
CA HIS A 149 -14.75 10.17 -19.41
C HIS A 149 -14.09 9.07 -18.56
N HIS A 150 -14.89 8.15 -17.99
CA HIS A 150 -14.39 7.05 -17.16
C HIS A 150 -13.52 7.56 -15.99
N ALA A 151 -13.94 8.66 -15.36
CA ALA A 151 -13.21 9.26 -14.25
C ALA A 151 -13.39 8.44 -12.98
N GLY A 152 -12.30 8.15 -12.29
CA GLY A 152 -12.37 7.69 -10.92
C GLY A 152 -12.63 8.87 -9.98
N VAL A 153 -13.45 8.63 -8.96
CA VAL A 153 -13.96 9.69 -8.07
C VAL A 153 -13.98 9.25 -6.62
N VAL A 154 -13.88 10.23 -5.72
CA VAL A 154 -14.01 10.03 -4.27
C VAL A 154 -15.22 10.77 -3.74
N LEU A 155 -16.21 10.02 -3.27
CA LEU A 155 -17.40 10.54 -2.62
C LEU A 155 -17.10 10.72 -1.13
N VAL A 156 -17.58 11.81 -0.52
CA VAL A 156 -17.38 12.06 0.92
C VAL A 156 -18.72 12.18 1.61
N TYR A 157 -18.88 11.42 2.67
CA TYR A 157 -20.05 11.44 3.53
C TYR A 157 -19.71 12.09 4.87
N ARG A 158 -20.63 12.90 5.38
CA ARG A 158 -20.61 13.53 6.70
C ARG A 158 -21.46 12.72 7.66
N THR A 159 -20.97 12.55 8.89
CA THR A 159 -21.76 11.94 9.99
C THR A 159 -21.39 12.54 11.35
N THR A 160 -22.32 12.51 12.30
CA THR A 160 -22.07 12.91 13.70
C THR A 160 -22.27 11.76 14.69
N ASP A 161 -22.97 10.70 14.28
CA ASP A 161 -23.39 9.56 15.09
C ASP A 161 -22.89 8.22 14.55
N PHE A 162 -22.22 8.22 13.39
CA PHE A 162 -21.83 7.04 12.61
C PHE A 162 -22.99 6.16 12.15
N VAL A 163 -24.25 6.58 12.28
CA VAL A 163 -25.42 5.82 11.81
C VAL A 163 -26.10 6.55 10.65
N SER A 164 -26.16 7.88 10.74
CA SER A 164 -26.73 8.75 9.72
C SER A 164 -25.62 9.39 8.90
N TYR A 165 -25.68 9.23 7.57
CA TYR A 165 -24.67 9.75 6.66
C TYR A 165 -25.29 10.68 5.61
N GLU A 166 -24.71 11.86 5.47
CA GLU A 166 -25.07 12.86 4.47
C GLU A 166 -24.00 12.91 3.39
N LEU A 167 -24.36 12.65 2.13
CA LEU A 167 -23.44 12.83 1.01
C LEU A 167 -23.15 14.34 0.84
N LEU A 168 -21.88 14.72 0.92
CA LEU A 168 -21.50 16.10 0.66
C LEU A 168 -21.60 16.41 -0.84
N PRO A 169 -21.99 17.65 -1.22
CA PRO A 169 -22.06 18.04 -2.62
C PRO A 169 -20.71 17.91 -3.33
N GLY A 170 -20.72 17.37 -4.55
CA GLY A 170 -19.52 17.18 -5.36
C GLY A 170 -18.71 15.93 -4.97
N VAL A 171 -17.42 15.97 -5.28
CA VAL A 171 -16.45 14.89 -4.99
C VAL A 171 -15.23 15.52 -4.33
N LEU A 172 -14.50 14.76 -3.51
CA LEU A 172 -13.25 15.24 -2.92
C LEU A 172 -12.19 15.49 -3.99
N HIS A 173 -12.11 14.56 -4.96
CA HIS A 173 -11.21 14.60 -6.11
C HIS A 173 -11.73 13.69 -7.23
N SER A 174 -11.27 13.93 -8.45
CA SER A 174 -11.61 13.16 -9.66
C SER A 174 -10.49 13.22 -10.69
N VAL A 175 -10.18 12.11 -11.34
CA VAL A 175 -9.20 12.04 -12.44
C VAL A 175 -9.77 11.23 -13.60
N THR A 176 -9.84 11.85 -14.78
CA THR A 176 -10.41 11.23 -16.00
C THR A 176 -9.58 10.05 -16.49
N GLY A 177 -10.24 9.03 -17.04
CA GLY A 177 -9.57 7.88 -17.67
C GLY A 177 -8.88 6.92 -16.70
N THR A 178 -9.13 7.04 -15.39
CA THR A 178 -8.54 6.16 -14.36
C THR A 178 -9.46 5.02 -13.92
N GLY A 179 -10.74 5.06 -14.30
CA GLY A 179 -11.70 4.00 -14.02
C GLY A 179 -12.10 3.91 -12.55
N MET A 180 -12.39 2.70 -12.08
CA MET A 180 -12.85 2.47 -10.71
C MET A 180 -11.72 2.67 -9.70
N TRP A 181 -11.93 3.56 -8.74
CA TRP A 181 -11.04 3.73 -7.59
C TRP A 181 -11.46 2.80 -6.47
N GLU A 182 -10.69 1.76 -6.24
CA GLU A 182 -10.81 0.84 -5.11
C GLU A 182 -9.96 1.33 -3.93
N CYS A 183 -10.25 0.83 -2.73
CA CYS A 183 -9.42 0.94 -1.54
C CYS A 183 -8.81 2.34 -1.35
N VAL A 184 -9.65 3.37 -1.45
CA VAL A 184 -9.23 4.76 -1.22
C VAL A 184 -8.67 4.87 0.19
N ASP A 185 -7.64 5.70 0.34
CA ASP A 185 -7.09 6.08 1.64
C ASP A 185 -6.78 7.58 1.63
N PHE A 186 -7.08 8.24 2.76
CA PHE A 186 -6.94 9.67 2.89
C PHE A 186 -6.42 10.01 4.29
N TYR A 187 -5.23 10.58 4.35
CA TYR A 187 -4.57 10.82 5.64
C TYR A 187 -3.55 11.95 5.60
N PRO A 188 -3.27 12.59 6.74
CA PRO A 188 -2.27 13.64 6.83
C PRO A 188 -0.84 13.09 7.02
N VAL A 189 0.14 13.88 6.58
CA VAL A 189 1.58 13.69 6.81
C VAL A 189 2.21 15.00 7.30
N SER A 190 3.15 14.91 8.22
CA SER A 190 3.92 16.06 8.70
C SER A 190 5.01 16.42 7.68
N THR A 191 5.13 17.69 7.33
CA THR A 191 6.24 18.21 6.52
C THR A 191 7.37 18.75 7.38
N GLU A 192 7.19 18.81 8.71
CA GLU A 192 8.12 19.42 9.66
C GLU A 192 8.88 18.38 10.49
N SER A 193 8.33 17.18 10.65
CA SER A 193 8.94 16.11 11.44
C SER A 193 8.70 14.73 10.83
N ALA A 194 9.62 13.81 11.09
CA ALA A 194 9.57 12.42 10.64
C ALA A 194 8.65 11.55 11.54
N VAL A 195 7.39 11.97 11.72
CA VAL A 195 6.38 11.26 12.52
C VAL A 195 5.10 11.04 11.71
N GLY A 196 4.35 10.01 12.10
CA GLY A 196 2.98 9.81 11.65
C GLY A 196 2.02 10.80 12.32
N LEU A 197 0.96 11.16 11.61
CA LEU A 197 -0.11 11.98 12.16
C LEU A 197 -1.39 11.15 12.30
N ASP A 198 -2.13 11.41 13.38
CA ASP A 198 -3.51 10.95 13.53
C ASP A 198 -4.33 11.37 12.31
N THR A 199 -5.26 10.53 11.88
CA THR A 199 -6.07 10.78 10.67
C THR A 199 -6.91 12.06 10.79
N SER A 200 -7.25 12.49 12.01
CA SER A 200 -7.97 13.73 12.31
C SER A 200 -7.06 14.91 12.64
N ALA A 201 -5.74 14.79 12.44
CA ALA A 201 -4.82 15.91 12.64
C ALA A 201 -5.26 17.11 11.77
N ALA A 202 -5.28 18.30 12.39
CA ALA A 202 -5.80 19.48 11.73
C ALA A 202 -4.98 19.85 10.48
N SER A 203 -5.68 20.16 9.39
CA SER A 203 -5.05 20.82 8.24
C SER A 203 -4.44 22.16 8.65
N GLY A 204 -3.25 22.47 8.14
CA GLY A 204 -2.59 23.74 8.40
C GLY A 204 -1.17 23.79 7.86
N PRO A 205 -0.40 24.85 8.20
CA PRO A 205 1.04 24.88 7.99
C PRO A 205 1.69 23.62 8.58
N GLY A 206 2.69 23.07 7.89
CA GLY A 206 3.39 21.87 8.34
C GLY A 206 2.66 20.54 8.08
N VAL A 207 1.46 20.57 7.49
CA VAL A 207 0.66 19.36 7.20
C VAL A 207 0.27 19.31 5.72
N LYS A 208 0.54 18.17 5.08
CA LYS A 208 -0.01 17.80 3.77
C LYS A 208 -0.94 16.60 3.91
N HIS A 209 -1.77 16.36 2.91
CA HIS A 209 -2.67 15.21 2.87
C HIS A 209 -2.35 14.33 1.67
N VAL A 210 -2.24 13.04 1.93
CA VAL A 210 -2.08 12.01 0.91
C VAL A 210 -3.46 11.52 0.53
N LEU A 211 -3.76 11.54 -0.76
CA LEU A 211 -4.88 10.82 -1.34
C LEU A 211 -4.32 9.63 -2.12
N LYS A 212 -4.79 8.43 -1.78
CA LYS A 212 -4.42 7.20 -2.46
C LYS A 212 -5.65 6.47 -2.97
N ALA A 213 -5.53 5.83 -4.12
CA ALA A 213 -6.50 4.88 -4.65
C ALA A 213 -5.81 3.68 -5.30
N SER A 214 -6.48 2.53 -5.26
CA SER A 214 -6.15 1.32 -5.99
C SER A 214 -6.92 1.33 -7.31
N MET A 215 -6.23 1.35 -8.44
CA MET A 215 -6.88 1.46 -9.76
C MET A 215 -7.35 0.09 -10.23
N ASP A 216 -8.65 -0.12 -10.39
CA ASP A 216 -9.23 -1.41 -10.79
C ASP A 216 -8.68 -1.86 -12.15
N ASP A 217 -8.56 -0.91 -13.09
CA ASP A 217 -8.22 -1.15 -14.50
C ASP A 217 -6.79 -1.67 -14.72
N ASN A 218 -5.82 -1.18 -13.94
CA ASN A 218 -4.41 -1.52 -14.13
C ASN A 218 -3.78 -2.25 -12.93
N LYS A 219 -4.54 -2.47 -11.86
CA LYS A 219 -4.12 -3.21 -10.66
C LYS A 219 -2.86 -2.66 -9.98
N HIS A 220 -2.77 -1.33 -9.89
CA HIS A 220 -1.73 -0.63 -9.13
C HIS A 220 -2.30 0.37 -8.12
N ASP A 221 -1.52 0.62 -7.07
CA ASP A 221 -1.82 1.60 -6.03
C ASP A 221 -1.07 2.91 -6.28
N TYR A 222 -1.81 3.98 -6.51
CA TYR A 222 -1.28 5.30 -6.76
C TYR A 222 -1.61 6.25 -5.61
N TYR A 223 -0.71 7.17 -5.33
CA TYR A 223 -0.98 8.26 -4.40
C TYR A 223 -0.53 9.60 -4.99
N ALA A 224 -1.11 10.66 -4.46
CA ALA A 224 -0.64 12.02 -4.66
C ALA A 224 -0.67 12.77 -3.33
N ILE A 225 0.24 13.75 -3.21
CA ILE A 225 0.35 14.61 -2.03
C ILE A 225 -0.31 15.94 -2.38
N GLY A 226 -1.12 16.46 -1.48
CA GLY A 226 -1.88 17.68 -1.72
C GLY A 226 -2.25 18.41 -0.45
N THR A 227 -3.13 19.39 -0.61
CA THR A 227 -3.61 20.24 0.49
C THR A 227 -5.12 20.03 0.62
N TYR A 228 -5.57 19.74 1.85
CA TYR A 228 -6.98 19.57 2.17
C TYR A 228 -7.55 20.81 2.85
N ALA A 229 -8.55 21.43 2.22
CA ALA A 229 -9.34 22.50 2.80
C ALA A 229 -10.64 21.92 3.37
N ALA A 230 -10.65 21.69 4.69
CA ALA A 230 -11.77 21.06 5.38
C ALA A 230 -13.08 21.87 5.30
N ALA A 231 -12.99 23.21 5.28
CA ALA A 231 -14.16 24.09 5.20
C ALA A 231 -14.96 23.92 3.89
N SER A 232 -14.26 23.69 2.77
CA SER A 232 -14.86 23.48 1.45
C SER A 232 -14.94 22.00 1.06
N ASN A 233 -14.44 21.10 1.90
CA ASN A 233 -14.28 19.67 1.61
C ASN A 233 -13.59 19.41 0.26
N SER A 234 -12.51 20.16 -0.02
CA SER A 234 -11.78 20.08 -1.28
C SER A 234 -10.33 19.70 -1.03
N TRP A 235 -9.80 18.77 -1.82
CA TRP A 235 -8.39 18.43 -1.84
C TRP A 235 -7.79 18.82 -3.20
N VAL A 236 -6.58 19.38 -3.19
CA VAL A 236 -5.88 19.80 -4.41
C VAL A 236 -4.48 19.18 -4.42
N PRO A 237 -4.09 18.47 -5.50
CA PRO A 237 -2.74 17.90 -5.61
C PRO A 237 -1.69 19.02 -5.63
N ALA A 238 -0.54 18.75 -5.02
CA ALA A 238 0.60 19.66 -5.04
C ALA A 238 1.29 19.68 -6.42
N ASP A 239 1.22 18.57 -7.16
CA ASP A 239 1.75 18.42 -8.52
C ASP A 239 0.69 17.71 -9.38
N PRO A 240 -0.08 18.44 -10.22
CA PRO A 240 -1.10 17.85 -11.09
C PRO A 240 -0.55 16.85 -12.13
N GLU A 241 0.74 16.94 -12.47
CA GLU A 241 1.38 15.98 -13.40
C GLU A 241 1.70 14.64 -12.73
N LYS A 242 1.60 14.58 -11.39
CA LYS A 242 1.74 13.37 -10.58
C LYS A 242 0.50 13.12 -9.72
N ASP A 243 -0.67 13.39 -10.30
CA ASP A 243 -1.94 13.13 -9.65
C ASP A 243 -2.20 11.61 -9.45
N VAL A 244 -3.21 11.30 -8.65
CA VAL A 244 -3.65 9.94 -8.34
C VAL A 244 -3.99 9.20 -9.64
N GLY A 245 -3.29 8.10 -9.92
CA GLY A 245 -3.43 7.30 -11.14
C GLY A 245 -2.40 7.57 -12.23
N ILE A 246 -1.58 8.61 -12.10
CA ILE A 246 -0.65 9.06 -13.16
C ILE A 246 0.81 8.86 -12.73
N GLY A 247 1.18 9.43 -11.58
CA GLY A 247 2.59 9.56 -11.20
C GLY A 247 3.08 8.51 -10.19
N LEU A 248 2.93 8.85 -8.90
CA LEU A 248 3.57 8.12 -7.81
C LEU A 248 2.79 6.88 -7.40
N ARG A 249 3.51 5.80 -7.12
CA ARG A 249 2.99 4.56 -6.55
C ARG A 249 3.67 4.27 -5.23
N TYR A 250 3.00 3.57 -4.32
CA TYR A 250 3.69 3.04 -3.14
C TYR A 250 4.72 1.99 -3.50
N ASP A 251 4.40 1.18 -4.50
CA ASP A 251 5.23 0.07 -4.92
C ASP A 251 5.09 -0.09 -6.44
N TYR A 252 6.21 -0.36 -7.11
CA TYR A 252 6.26 -0.51 -8.55
C TYR A 252 6.20 -1.98 -9.01
N GLY A 253 6.19 -2.93 -8.06
CA GLY A 253 5.99 -4.36 -8.31
C GLY A 253 4.55 -4.81 -8.13
N LYS A 254 4.38 -6.06 -7.65
CA LYS A 254 3.08 -6.68 -7.39
C LYS A 254 2.53 -6.24 -6.03
N TYR A 255 1.69 -5.21 -6.04
CA TYR A 255 1.18 -4.59 -4.82
C TYR A 255 -0.15 -3.91 -5.07
N TYR A 256 -1.14 -4.19 -4.23
CA TYR A 256 -2.49 -3.66 -4.43
C TYR A 256 -3.30 -3.55 -3.14
N ALA A 257 -4.43 -2.86 -3.21
CA ALA A 257 -5.41 -2.74 -2.13
C ALA A 257 -4.81 -2.32 -0.78
N SER A 258 -3.80 -1.45 -0.81
CA SER A 258 -3.07 -1.01 0.37
C SER A 258 -3.89 -0.09 1.26
N LYS A 259 -3.60 -0.12 2.55
CA LYS A 259 -4.31 0.66 3.55
C LYS A 259 -3.37 1.02 4.70
N THR A 260 -3.48 2.26 5.16
CA THR A 260 -2.71 2.73 6.32
C THR A 260 -3.55 2.75 7.58
N PHE A 261 -2.86 2.74 8.72
CA PHE A 261 -3.43 3.17 10.00
C PHE A 261 -2.40 4.00 10.76
N TYR A 262 -2.88 4.82 11.71
CA TYR A 262 -2.02 5.53 12.64
C TYR A 262 -1.76 4.65 13.86
N ASP A 263 -0.49 4.41 14.16
CA ASP A 263 -0.02 3.79 15.39
C ASP A 263 0.23 4.89 16.43
N PRO A 264 -0.66 5.04 17.43
CA PRO A 264 -0.54 6.08 18.44
C PRO A 264 0.53 5.78 19.49
N VAL A 265 1.05 4.55 19.57
CA VAL A 265 2.07 4.18 20.56
C VAL A 265 3.45 4.65 20.12
N LYS A 266 3.74 4.46 18.83
CA LYS A 266 5.03 4.84 18.22
C LYS A 266 4.95 6.10 17.36
N GLU A 267 3.79 6.77 17.38
CA GLU A 267 3.52 8.00 16.63
C GLU A 267 3.93 7.90 15.15
N ARG A 268 3.54 6.79 14.51
CA ARG A 268 3.93 6.48 13.13
C ARG A 268 2.73 6.05 12.30
N ARG A 269 2.77 6.28 11.00
CA ARG A 269 1.77 5.72 10.07
C ARG A 269 2.31 4.42 9.50
N VAL A 270 1.54 3.36 9.64
CA VAL A 270 1.90 2.02 9.14
C VAL A 270 1.03 1.70 7.94
N LEU A 271 1.68 1.32 6.85
CA LEU A 271 1.11 0.89 5.58
C LEU A 271 1.23 -0.61 5.45
N TRP A 272 0.14 -1.19 5.00
CA TRP A 272 0.07 -2.57 4.59
C TRP A 272 -0.42 -2.64 3.14
N GLY A 273 -0.04 -3.69 2.41
CA GLY A 273 -0.69 -3.99 1.15
C GLY A 273 -0.60 -5.44 0.71
N TRP A 274 -1.55 -5.79 -0.14
CA TRP A 274 -1.79 -7.14 -0.62
C TRP A 274 -0.91 -7.44 -1.83
N ILE A 275 -0.22 -8.58 -1.78
CA ILE A 275 0.54 -9.13 -2.90
C ILE A 275 -0.28 -10.28 -3.46
N GLY A 276 -0.82 -10.09 -4.67
CA GLY A 276 -1.47 -11.17 -5.41
C GLY A 276 -0.46 -12.14 -6.01
N GLU A 277 -0.90 -13.36 -6.29
CA GLU A 277 -0.03 -14.39 -6.88
C GLU A 277 0.39 -14.06 -8.32
N THR A 278 1.54 -14.62 -8.71
CA THR A 278 2.08 -14.57 -10.08
C THR A 278 2.12 -15.95 -10.75
N ASP A 279 1.77 -17.01 -10.03
CA ASP A 279 1.50 -18.31 -10.61
C ASP A 279 0.05 -18.40 -11.14
N SER A 280 -0.52 -19.60 -11.22
CA SER A 280 -1.86 -19.78 -11.78
C SER A 280 -2.85 -20.17 -10.70
N GLU A 281 -4.12 -19.83 -10.88
CA GLU A 281 -5.21 -20.26 -10.00
C GLU A 281 -5.27 -21.79 -9.77
N ARG A 282 -4.89 -22.58 -10.79
CA ARG A 282 -4.74 -24.03 -10.64
C ARG A 282 -3.65 -24.41 -9.63
N THR A 283 -2.56 -23.65 -9.58
CA THR A 283 -1.49 -23.82 -8.60
C THR A 283 -1.96 -23.39 -7.23
N ASP A 284 -2.71 -22.29 -7.12
CA ASP A 284 -3.35 -21.83 -5.87
C ASP A 284 -4.19 -22.94 -5.23
N LEU A 285 -5.10 -23.53 -6.02
CA LEU A 285 -5.92 -24.65 -5.57
C LEU A 285 -5.11 -25.88 -5.16
N ARG A 286 -3.94 -26.11 -5.77
CA ARG A 286 -3.06 -27.24 -5.44
C ARG A 286 -2.22 -26.99 -4.18
N LYS A 287 -1.68 -25.78 -4.01
CA LYS A 287 -0.91 -25.41 -2.81
C LYS A 287 -1.80 -25.10 -1.61
N GLY A 288 -3.09 -24.85 -1.85
CA GLY A 288 -4.13 -24.70 -0.83
C GLY A 288 -4.22 -23.30 -0.22
N TRP A 289 -3.52 -22.32 -0.77
CA TRP A 289 -3.53 -20.92 -0.35
C TRP A 289 -3.17 -20.02 -1.54
N ALA A 290 -3.47 -18.74 -1.43
CA ALA A 290 -3.05 -17.73 -2.40
C ALA A 290 -2.88 -16.39 -1.70
N SER A 291 -1.96 -15.59 -2.24
CA SER A 291 -1.63 -14.23 -1.85
C SER A 291 -0.98 -14.06 -0.50
N LEU A 292 -0.36 -12.90 -0.33
CA LEU A 292 0.38 -12.51 0.86
C LEU A 292 0.04 -11.06 1.25
N GLN A 293 0.45 -10.68 2.45
CA GLN A 293 0.62 -9.27 2.81
C GLN A 293 2.11 -8.93 2.77
N THR A 294 2.45 -7.70 2.36
CA THR A 294 3.80 -7.18 2.58
C THR A 294 4.11 -7.16 4.07
N VAL A 295 5.41 -7.21 4.42
CA VAL A 295 5.86 -6.71 5.72
C VAL A 295 5.33 -5.28 5.89
N PRO A 296 4.73 -4.90 7.03
CA PRO A 296 4.21 -3.56 7.23
C PRO A 296 5.33 -2.52 7.15
N ARG A 297 5.03 -1.37 6.55
CA ARG A 297 5.98 -0.30 6.28
C ARG A 297 5.57 0.99 6.98
N THR A 298 6.49 1.71 7.62
CA THR A 298 6.26 3.10 8.02
C THR A 298 6.16 4.00 6.80
N VAL A 299 5.34 5.04 6.86
CA VAL A 299 5.19 6.05 5.79
C VAL A 299 5.48 7.44 6.33
N LEU A 300 6.39 8.16 5.67
CA LEU A 300 6.78 9.53 6.02
C LEU A 300 6.78 10.44 4.78
N PHE A 301 6.61 11.74 4.99
CA PHE A 301 6.87 12.73 3.95
C PHE A 301 8.37 12.87 3.73
N ASP A 302 8.81 12.86 2.47
CA ASP A 302 10.20 13.13 2.14
C ASP A 302 10.49 14.63 2.29
N GLN A 303 11.03 15.02 3.45
CA GLN A 303 11.39 16.41 3.73
C GLN A 303 12.56 16.90 2.89
N LYS A 304 13.41 16.00 2.37
CA LYS A 304 14.57 16.34 1.55
C LYS A 304 14.12 16.81 0.17
N THR A 305 13.25 16.03 -0.47
CA THR A 305 12.78 16.34 -1.84
C THR A 305 11.51 17.16 -1.87
N GLY A 306 10.67 17.03 -0.83
CA GLY A 306 9.34 17.62 -0.75
C GLY A 306 8.33 17.05 -1.76
N ARG A 307 8.63 15.92 -2.42
CA ARG A 307 7.92 15.45 -3.62
C ARG A 307 7.27 14.08 -3.50
N ASN A 308 7.72 13.25 -2.57
CA ASN A 308 7.27 11.86 -2.45
C ASN A 308 7.15 11.45 -0.98
N LEU A 309 6.67 10.23 -0.78
CA LEU A 309 6.68 9.55 0.51
C LEU A 309 7.91 8.65 0.60
N LEU A 310 8.42 8.50 1.82
CA LEU A 310 9.43 7.52 2.19
C LEU A 310 8.74 6.34 2.86
N GLN A 311 9.16 5.12 2.50
CA GLN A 311 8.69 3.89 3.08
C GLN A 311 9.87 3.08 3.61
N TRP A 312 9.69 2.45 4.76
CA TRP A 312 10.67 1.55 5.38
C TRP A 312 9.92 0.48 6.16
N PRO A 313 10.39 -0.78 6.24
CA PRO A 313 9.79 -1.77 7.14
C PRO A 313 9.69 -1.23 8.55
N VAL A 314 8.66 -1.68 9.27
CA VAL A 314 8.61 -1.44 10.71
C VAL A 314 9.85 -2.04 11.37
N GLU A 315 10.46 -1.29 12.28
CA GLU A 315 11.71 -1.67 12.97
C GLU A 315 11.62 -3.03 13.69
N GLU A 316 10.42 -3.49 14.04
CA GLU A 316 10.19 -4.78 14.66
C GLU A 316 10.64 -5.96 13.80
N VAL A 317 10.66 -5.82 12.47
CA VAL A 317 11.16 -6.89 11.58
C VAL A 317 12.62 -7.21 11.84
N GLU A 318 13.39 -6.24 12.34
CA GLU A 318 14.82 -6.41 12.64
C GLU A 318 15.06 -7.42 13.77
N SER A 319 14.05 -7.66 14.62
CA SER A 319 14.10 -8.69 15.67
C SER A 319 14.21 -10.11 15.12
N LEU A 320 13.87 -10.33 13.84
CA LEU A 320 14.02 -11.63 13.16
C LEU A 320 15.46 -11.91 12.71
N ARG A 321 16.36 -10.92 12.74
CA ARG A 321 17.75 -11.09 12.32
C ARG A 321 18.51 -11.93 13.36
N LEU A 322 18.87 -13.16 12.99
CA LEU A 322 19.57 -14.10 13.89
C LEU A 322 21.09 -13.89 13.92
N SER A 323 21.68 -13.62 12.75
CA SER A 323 23.11 -13.41 12.55
C SER A 323 23.32 -12.45 11.40
N SER A 324 24.38 -11.64 11.47
CA SER A 324 24.80 -10.77 10.37
C SER A 324 26.13 -11.25 9.78
N GLN A 325 26.27 -11.05 8.46
CA GLN A 325 27.54 -11.15 7.77
C GLN A 325 27.74 -9.87 6.99
N GLU A 326 28.90 -9.25 7.17
CA GLU A 326 29.24 -7.98 6.54
C GLU A 326 30.36 -8.18 5.54
N PHE A 327 30.13 -7.68 4.33
CA PHE A 327 31.12 -7.67 3.27
C PHE A 327 31.41 -6.21 2.90
N SER A 328 32.69 -5.84 2.89
CA SER A 328 33.13 -4.48 2.56
C SER A 328 34.24 -4.51 1.53
N ASN A 329 34.42 -3.40 0.82
CA ASN A 329 35.47 -3.21 -0.20
C ASN A 329 35.45 -4.28 -1.31
N ILE A 330 34.25 -4.77 -1.68
CA ILE A 330 34.09 -5.69 -2.81
C ILE A 330 34.19 -4.88 -4.10
N SER A 331 35.21 -5.15 -4.91
CA SER A 331 35.34 -4.57 -6.25
C SER A 331 34.59 -5.44 -7.26
N ILE A 332 33.59 -4.85 -7.93
CA ILE A 332 32.82 -5.50 -8.98
C ILE A 332 33.30 -4.96 -10.32
N THR A 333 33.96 -5.81 -11.11
CA THR A 333 34.42 -5.42 -12.47
C THR A 333 33.33 -5.68 -13.50
N ALA A 334 33.45 -5.03 -14.66
CA ALA A 334 32.44 -5.10 -15.71
C ALA A 334 32.13 -6.55 -16.12
N GLY A 335 30.87 -6.95 -15.93
CA GLY A 335 30.38 -8.28 -16.31
C GLY A 335 30.78 -9.41 -15.37
N SER A 336 31.36 -9.11 -14.20
CA SER A 336 31.64 -10.10 -13.16
C SER A 336 30.41 -10.39 -12.32
N VAL A 337 30.39 -11.58 -11.72
CA VAL A 337 29.48 -11.96 -10.64
C VAL A 337 30.36 -12.37 -9.48
N VAL A 338 30.18 -11.73 -8.32
CA VAL A 338 30.94 -12.03 -7.10
C VAL A 338 30.03 -12.81 -6.17
N PRO A 339 30.26 -14.13 -5.98
CA PRO A 339 29.48 -14.91 -5.03
C PRO A 339 29.84 -14.48 -3.60
N LEU A 340 28.82 -14.30 -2.76
CA LEU A 340 28.97 -14.02 -1.34
C LEU A 340 28.56 -15.28 -0.57
N ASP A 341 29.51 -15.89 0.15
CA ASP A 341 29.21 -17.04 1.00
C ASP A 341 28.53 -16.55 2.28
N ILE A 342 27.21 -16.71 2.31
CA ILE A 342 26.35 -16.33 3.43
C ILE A 342 25.93 -17.56 4.26
N GLY A 343 26.53 -18.73 4.02
CA GLY A 343 26.14 -19.99 4.63
C GLY A 343 24.75 -20.50 4.16
N LYS A 344 24.15 -21.38 4.96
CA LYS A 344 22.83 -21.96 4.65
C LYS A 344 21.70 -21.09 5.20
N ALA A 345 21.21 -20.15 4.41
CA ALA A 345 20.04 -19.34 4.75
C ALA A 345 19.03 -19.34 3.60
N THR A 346 17.76 -19.58 3.92
CA THR A 346 16.64 -19.59 2.96
C THR A 346 15.74 -18.36 3.07
N GLN A 347 16.04 -17.45 4.00
CA GLN A 347 15.31 -16.20 4.20
C GLN A 347 16.28 -15.15 4.75
N LEU A 348 16.36 -14.00 4.09
CA LEU A 348 17.40 -13.00 4.30
C LEU A 348 16.79 -11.60 4.30
N ASP A 349 17.46 -10.72 5.03
CA ASP A 349 17.34 -9.28 4.92
C ASP A 349 18.70 -8.75 4.47
N ILE A 350 18.76 -8.20 3.26
CA ILE A 350 20.02 -7.73 2.65
C ILE A 350 19.95 -6.22 2.49
N VAL A 351 20.99 -5.57 3.01
CA VAL A 351 21.25 -4.14 2.79
C VAL A 351 22.56 -4.02 2.01
N ALA A 352 22.51 -3.33 0.87
CA ALA A 352 23.67 -3.10 0.01
C ALA A 352 23.81 -1.62 -0.33
N GLU A 353 25.05 -1.13 -0.25
CA GLU A 353 25.46 0.20 -0.69
C GLU A 353 26.44 0.05 -1.86
N PHE A 354 26.23 0.84 -2.91
CA PHE A 354 27.07 0.82 -4.11
C PHE A 354 27.72 2.17 -4.32
N SER A 355 29.04 2.18 -4.49
CA SER A 355 29.80 3.35 -4.93
C SER A 355 30.18 3.16 -6.40
N VAL A 356 29.89 4.16 -7.23
CA VAL A 356 30.20 4.16 -8.66
C VAL A 356 31.37 5.10 -8.92
N ASP A 357 32.35 4.64 -9.70
CA ASP A 357 33.52 5.42 -10.09
C ASP A 357 33.09 6.68 -10.88
N GLU A 358 33.51 7.86 -10.40
CA GLU A 358 33.19 9.15 -11.03
C GLU A 358 33.74 9.26 -12.47
N ALA A 359 34.89 8.65 -12.77
CA ALA A 359 35.44 8.63 -14.12
C ALA A 359 34.57 7.79 -15.06
N ALA A 360 33.98 6.70 -14.56
CA ALA A 360 33.01 5.91 -15.34
C ALA A 360 31.72 6.71 -15.61
N LEU A 361 31.24 7.48 -14.63
CA LEU A 361 30.12 8.43 -14.77
C LEU A 361 30.41 9.53 -15.79
N ALA A 362 31.60 10.11 -15.74
CA ALA A 362 32.02 11.16 -16.66
C ALA A 362 32.09 10.66 -18.12
N GLY A 363 32.50 9.41 -18.34
CA GLY A 363 32.62 8.79 -19.66
C GLY A 363 31.30 8.41 -20.35
N ALA A 364 30.16 8.45 -19.64
CA ALA A 364 28.87 7.95 -20.12
C ALA A 364 28.02 8.95 -20.96
N ILE A 365 28.61 10.02 -21.52
CA ILE A 365 27.84 11.10 -22.20
C ILE A 365 27.04 10.57 -23.40
N GLY A 366 25.71 10.73 -23.37
CA GLY A 366 24.81 10.37 -24.47
C GLY A 366 24.57 8.86 -24.62
N ALA A 367 24.98 8.04 -23.64
CA ALA A 367 24.68 6.62 -23.62
C ALA A 367 23.33 6.35 -22.96
N ASP A 368 22.60 5.38 -23.52
CA ASP A 368 21.40 4.79 -22.92
C ASP A 368 20.22 5.78 -22.67
N VAL A 369 20.15 6.85 -23.47
CA VAL A 369 19.06 7.85 -23.49
C VAL A 369 17.76 7.17 -23.92
N GLY A 370 16.96 6.75 -22.95
CA GLY A 370 15.71 6.00 -23.16
C GLY A 370 15.66 4.62 -22.49
N TYR A 371 16.64 4.28 -21.66
CA TYR A 371 16.55 3.09 -20.83
C TYR A 371 15.29 3.08 -19.96
N ASN A 372 14.62 1.93 -19.88
CA ASN A 372 13.48 1.69 -19.01
C ASN A 372 13.50 0.22 -18.60
N CYS A 373 13.35 -0.06 -17.30
CA CYS A 373 13.34 -1.43 -16.77
C CYS A 373 12.35 -2.32 -17.54
N SER A 374 11.17 -1.80 -17.88
CA SER A 374 10.05 -2.57 -18.46
C SER A 374 10.25 -2.96 -19.93
N THR A 375 11.07 -2.23 -20.68
CA THR A 375 11.31 -2.49 -22.11
C THR A 375 12.73 -2.97 -22.39
N SER A 376 13.59 -2.97 -21.36
CA SER A 376 14.94 -3.51 -21.44
C SER A 376 14.95 -5.02 -21.63
N ARG A 377 16.12 -5.58 -22.00
CA ARG A 377 16.36 -7.04 -21.95
C ARG A 377 16.77 -7.52 -20.56
N GLY A 378 16.34 -6.82 -19.51
CA GLY A 378 16.65 -7.13 -18.11
C GLY A 378 18.15 -7.04 -17.81
N ALA A 379 18.60 -7.86 -16.86
CA ALA A 379 19.99 -7.91 -16.41
C ALA A 379 20.98 -8.38 -17.49
N ALA A 380 20.49 -8.90 -18.63
CA ALA A 380 21.33 -9.26 -19.77
C ALA A 380 21.73 -8.06 -20.65
N GLN A 381 21.00 -6.94 -20.59
CA GLN A 381 21.32 -5.74 -21.35
C GLN A 381 22.40 -4.93 -20.66
N ARG A 382 23.62 -4.92 -21.21
CA ARG A 382 24.73 -4.13 -20.67
C ARG A 382 24.64 -2.68 -21.13
N GLY A 383 24.80 -1.75 -20.19
CA GLY A 383 25.00 -0.33 -20.42
C GLY A 383 26.38 0.14 -19.95
N VAL A 384 26.58 1.46 -19.96
CA VAL A 384 27.84 2.05 -19.45
C VAL A 384 27.91 1.93 -17.93
N ILE A 385 26.81 2.21 -17.24
CA ILE A 385 26.70 2.11 -15.78
C ILE A 385 25.49 1.25 -15.43
N GLY A 386 25.74 -0.04 -15.46
CA GLY A 386 24.80 -1.07 -15.08
C GLY A 386 24.44 -2.03 -16.21
N PRO A 387 23.64 -3.05 -15.88
CA PRO A 387 23.04 -3.33 -14.57
C PRO A 387 24.09 -3.69 -13.51
N PHE A 388 23.96 -3.12 -12.30
CA PHE A 388 24.76 -3.50 -11.12
C PHE A 388 23.84 -3.60 -9.89
N GLY A 389 23.99 -4.67 -9.11
CA GLY A 389 23.05 -4.95 -8.03
C GLY A 389 23.23 -6.36 -7.47
N LEU A 390 22.12 -6.96 -7.06
CA LEU A 390 22.07 -8.27 -6.43
C LEU A 390 21.38 -9.28 -7.35
N LEU A 391 21.92 -10.50 -7.38
CA LEU A 391 21.20 -11.68 -7.84
C LEU A 391 20.68 -12.39 -6.60
N VAL A 392 19.36 -12.53 -6.50
CA VAL A 392 18.68 -13.17 -5.37
C VAL A 392 17.84 -14.33 -5.87
N LEU A 393 17.51 -15.27 -4.97
CA LEU A 393 16.76 -16.48 -5.30
C LEU A 393 17.37 -17.21 -6.51
N ALA A 394 18.69 -17.36 -6.50
CA ALA A 394 19.45 -17.91 -7.60
C ALA A 394 19.97 -19.31 -7.27
N ASP A 395 20.01 -20.18 -8.27
CA ASP A 395 20.65 -21.50 -8.18
C ASP A 395 22.16 -21.42 -8.48
N GLU A 396 22.87 -22.53 -8.24
CA GLU A 396 24.35 -22.56 -8.28
C GLU A 396 24.91 -22.24 -9.67
N ASP A 397 24.22 -22.62 -10.74
CA ASP A 397 24.62 -22.34 -12.13
C ASP A 397 23.97 -21.08 -12.72
N LEU A 398 23.18 -20.34 -11.93
CA LEU A 398 22.45 -19.12 -12.30
C LEU A 398 21.48 -19.34 -13.48
N SER A 399 20.98 -20.56 -13.63
CA SER A 399 19.90 -20.89 -14.57
C SER A 399 18.57 -20.27 -14.12
N GLU A 400 18.36 -20.20 -12.80
CA GLU A 400 17.27 -19.50 -12.13
C GLU A 400 17.83 -18.32 -11.33
N GLN A 401 17.23 -17.15 -11.46
CA GLN A 401 17.61 -15.96 -10.68
C GLN A 401 16.60 -14.83 -10.81
N THR A 402 16.49 -14.02 -9.76
CA THR A 402 15.87 -12.69 -9.80
C THR A 402 16.96 -11.64 -9.64
N ALA A 403 17.11 -10.74 -10.62
CA ALA A 403 18.10 -9.67 -10.55
C ALA A 403 17.45 -8.37 -10.07
N VAL A 404 17.95 -7.81 -8.98
CA VAL A 404 17.51 -6.51 -8.46
C VAL A 404 18.68 -5.55 -8.53
N TYR A 405 18.57 -4.54 -9.39
CA TYR A 405 19.73 -3.76 -9.80
C TYR A 405 19.42 -2.29 -10.07
N PHE A 406 20.49 -1.50 -10.03
CA PHE A 406 20.51 -0.13 -10.51
C PHE A 406 21.05 -0.06 -11.93
N TYR A 407 20.55 0.92 -12.66
CA TYR A 407 21.04 1.31 -13.98
C TYR A 407 21.05 2.84 -14.07
N VAL A 408 22.17 3.44 -14.44
CA VAL A 408 22.31 4.89 -14.54
C VAL A 408 22.42 5.27 -16.00
N ALA A 409 21.41 5.97 -16.50
CA ALA A 409 21.41 6.54 -17.84
C ALA A 409 21.80 8.02 -17.79
N ARG A 410 22.46 8.50 -18.84
CA ARG A 410 22.89 9.90 -18.94
C ARG A 410 22.35 10.53 -20.21
N ALA A 411 21.49 11.53 -20.05
CA ALA A 411 20.93 12.25 -21.17
C ALA A 411 22.00 13.07 -21.92
N THR A 412 21.66 13.50 -23.13
CA THR A 412 22.56 14.30 -23.99
C THR A 412 22.88 15.68 -23.40
N ASP A 413 22.04 16.20 -22.52
CA ASP A 413 22.28 17.44 -21.77
C ASP A 413 23.18 17.24 -20.53
N GLY A 414 23.61 16.00 -20.28
CA GLY A 414 24.48 15.62 -19.18
C GLY A 414 23.76 15.24 -17.89
N SER A 415 22.43 15.36 -17.83
CA SER A 415 21.63 14.93 -16.66
C SER A 415 21.66 13.41 -16.47
N LEU A 416 21.63 12.97 -15.21
CA LEU A 416 21.65 11.56 -14.83
C LEU A 416 20.27 11.12 -14.37
N SER A 417 19.84 9.95 -14.81
CA SER A 417 18.66 9.25 -14.29
C SER A 417 19.07 7.89 -13.75
N THR A 418 18.71 7.64 -12.49
CA THR A 418 18.92 6.34 -11.86
C THR A 418 17.63 5.55 -11.95
N HIS A 419 17.73 4.34 -12.51
CA HIS A 419 16.65 3.37 -12.59
C HIS A 419 16.92 2.27 -11.57
N PHE A 420 15.88 1.84 -10.88
CA PHE A 420 15.91 0.68 -10.00
C PHE A 420 14.98 -0.38 -10.58
N CYS A 421 15.53 -1.53 -10.94
CA CYS A 421 14.85 -2.56 -11.70
C CYS A 421 14.82 -3.88 -10.92
N HIS A 422 13.72 -4.61 -11.08
CA HIS A 422 13.60 -6.01 -10.69
C HIS A 422 13.33 -6.81 -11.97
N ASP A 423 14.26 -7.70 -12.33
CA ASP A 423 14.18 -8.54 -13.51
C ASP A 423 13.88 -9.98 -13.11
N GLU A 424 12.73 -10.43 -13.55
CA GLU A 424 12.15 -11.74 -13.30
C GLU A 424 12.17 -12.63 -14.56
N LEU A 425 12.83 -12.22 -15.67
CA LEU A 425 12.83 -12.99 -16.92
C LEU A 425 13.46 -14.39 -16.81
N ARG A 426 14.28 -14.62 -15.78
CA ARG A 426 14.94 -15.90 -15.47
C ARG A 426 14.55 -16.47 -14.10
N HIS A 427 13.44 -16.05 -13.51
CA HIS A 427 12.95 -16.69 -12.29
C HIS A 427 12.20 -17.98 -12.61
N ALA A 428 12.33 -19.00 -11.75
CA ALA A 428 11.38 -20.09 -11.70
C ALA A 428 10.38 -19.90 -10.56
N ARG A 429 9.20 -20.49 -10.71
CA ARG A 429 8.05 -20.36 -9.80
C ARG A 429 8.23 -21.16 -8.50
N ILE A 430 9.35 -20.99 -7.82
CA ILE A 430 9.62 -21.61 -6.52
C ILE A 430 9.50 -20.53 -5.44
N PHE A 431 8.65 -20.79 -4.45
CA PHE A 431 8.33 -19.87 -3.35
C PHE A 431 9.53 -19.70 -2.43
N LEU A 432 10.18 -18.55 -2.49
CA LEU A 432 11.05 -18.05 -1.43
C LEU A 432 10.75 -16.59 -1.15
N PHE A 433 10.70 -16.24 0.13
CA PHE A 433 10.46 -14.89 0.62
C PHE A 433 11.81 -14.19 0.74
N LEU A 434 11.99 -13.08 0.00
CA LEU A 434 13.17 -12.23 0.15
C LEU A 434 12.73 -10.79 0.39
N TYR A 435 13.35 -10.16 1.38
CA TYR A 435 13.21 -8.73 1.63
C TYR A 435 14.53 -8.05 1.26
N LEU A 436 14.45 -6.98 0.48
CA LEU A 436 15.61 -6.20 0.04
C LEU A 436 15.39 -4.75 0.44
N SER A 437 16.35 -4.20 1.17
CA SER A 437 16.35 -2.78 1.51
C SER A 437 17.58 -2.10 0.91
N PHE A 438 17.38 -1.01 0.20
CA PHE A 438 18.47 -0.24 -0.40
C PHE A 438 18.45 1.19 0.14
N MET A 439 19.62 1.70 0.50
CA MET A 439 19.81 3.11 0.85
C MET A 439 20.68 3.73 -0.23
N ILE A 440 20.14 4.69 -0.99
CA ILE A 440 20.92 5.49 -1.93
C ILE A 440 21.27 6.78 -1.19
N HIS A 441 22.54 6.96 -0.84
CA HIS A 441 23.06 8.30 -0.59
C HIS A 441 23.40 8.93 -1.95
N GLU A 442 22.64 9.93 -2.36
CA GLU A 442 23.09 10.84 -3.42
C GLU A 442 24.38 11.49 -2.95
N LEU A 443 25.51 11.12 -3.56
CA LEU A 443 26.75 11.88 -3.47
C LEU A 443 26.48 13.27 -4.03
N HIS A 444 26.29 14.25 -3.15
CA HIS A 444 26.33 15.66 -3.54
C HIS A 444 27.78 16.11 -3.55
N ASN A 445 28.21 16.64 -4.69
CA ASN A 445 29.48 17.32 -4.88
C ASN A 445 29.70 18.36 -3.78
N HIS A 446 30.91 18.35 -3.21
CA HIS A 446 31.49 19.51 -2.54
C HIS A 446 31.80 20.64 -3.53
#